data_AF-A0A1B7I5R6-F1
#
_entry.id   AF-A0A1B7I5R6-F1
#
_cell.length_a   1.000
_cell.length_b   1.000
_cell.length_c   1.000
_cell.angle_alpha   90.00
_cell.angle_beta   90.00
_cell.angle_gamma   90.00
#
_symmetry.space_group_name_H-M   'P 1'
#
loop_
_entity.id
_entity.type
_entity.pdbx_description
1 polymer ?
#
loop_
_entity_poly.entity_id
_entity_poly.type
_entity_poly.pdbx_seq_one_letter_code
_entity_poly.pdbx_strand_id
1 'polypeptide(L)'
;MVGPWEKTVQQGFEQLSLWVKSHKVVGEEWLAVYYDNPDVVPAEKLRCDTVVSVAEDFTVPENSEGVITTRIEAGQYAVARAKVDDGDFAKPWNLFFDSLLADNRFQLTGKPCFEHYLNDGSESGVWEVDMYIPVADQE
;
A
#
# COMPACT_ATOMS: atom_id res chain seq x y z
N MET A 1 4.74 6.41 8.00
CA MET A 1 4.33 6.39 9.43
C MET A 1 4.96 5.19 10.16
N VAL A 2 4.96 5.17 11.50
CA VAL A 2 5.48 4.06 12.32
C VAL A 2 4.43 3.64 13.36
N GLY A 3 4.16 2.35 13.49
CA GLY A 3 3.22 1.78 14.46
C GLY A 3 2.33 0.68 13.87
N PRO A 4 1.36 0.17 14.65
CA PRO A 4 0.50 -0.94 14.22
C PRO A 4 -0.32 -0.55 12.99
N TRP A 5 -0.28 -1.38 11.94
CA TRP A 5 -0.93 -1.09 10.67
C TRP A 5 -2.45 -0.94 10.77
N GLU A 6 -3.10 -1.70 11.65
CA GLU A 6 -4.54 -1.61 11.93
C GLU A 6 -5.00 -0.19 12.32
N LYS A 7 -4.09 0.65 12.82
CA LYS A 7 -4.37 2.04 13.18
C LYS A 7 -3.71 3.02 12.24
N THR A 8 -2.43 2.79 11.93
CA THR A 8 -1.62 3.74 11.15
C THR A 8 -2.09 3.86 9.71
N VAL A 9 -2.54 2.78 9.07
CA VAL A 9 -3.04 2.83 7.68
C VAL A 9 -4.31 3.67 7.60
N GLN A 10 -5.30 3.42 8.46
CA GLN A 10 -6.53 4.20 8.50
C GLN A 10 -6.24 5.69 8.77
N GLN A 11 -5.45 5.97 9.81
CA GLN A 11 -5.10 7.34 10.18
C GLN A 11 -4.35 8.07 9.05
N GLY A 12 -3.45 7.39 8.35
CA GLY A 12 -2.72 7.95 7.24
C GLY A 12 -3.62 8.33 6.07
N PHE A 13 -4.56 7.45 5.69
CA PHE A 13 -5.51 7.76 4.64
C PHE A 13 -6.46 8.89 5.01
N GLU A 14 -6.89 9.00 6.26
CA GLU A 14 -7.68 10.14 6.74
C GLU A 14 -6.91 11.46 6.57
N GLN A 15 -5.65 11.50 7.00
CA GLN A 15 -4.77 12.67 6.84
C GLN A 15 -4.52 13.01 5.37
N LEU A 16 -4.21 12.00 4.55
CA LEU A 16 -3.98 12.15 3.12
C LEU A 16 -5.22 12.66 2.40
N SER A 17 -6.40 12.12 2.71
CA SER A 17 -7.68 12.54 2.14
C SER A 17 -7.98 14.01 2.43
N LEU A 18 -7.74 14.46 3.67
CA LEU A 18 -7.89 15.86 4.04
C LEU A 18 -6.92 16.76 3.28
N TRP A 19 -5.66 16.34 3.13
CA TRP A 19 -4.66 17.10 2.38
C TRP A 19 -5.00 17.20 0.89
N VAL A 20 -5.37 16.08 0.25
CA VAL A 20 -5.79 16.03 -1.17
C VAL A 20 -6.99 16.95 -1.41
N LYS A 21 -8.01 16.90 -0.54
CA LYS A 21 -9.22 17.74 -0.64
C LYS A 21 -8.92 19.22 -0.45
N SER A 22 -8.12 19.58 0.56
CA SER A 22 -7.79 20.98 0.87
C SER A 22 -6.98 21.65 -0.24
N HIS A 23 -6.06 20.92 -0.87
CA HIS A 23 -5.21 21.42 -1.94
C HIS A 23 -5.75 21.15 -3.36
N LYS A 24 -6.92 20.49 -3.47
CA LYS A 24 -7.54 20.10 -4.75
C LYS A 24 -6.59 19.29 -5.65
N VAL A 25 -5.78 18.43 -5.04
CA VAL A 25 -4.88 17.55 -5.77
C VAL A 25 -5.71 16.52 -6.53
N VAL A 26 -5.38 16.29 -7.80
CA VAL A 26 -5.95 15.22 -8.59
C VAL A 26 -5.10 13.98 -8.34
N GLY A 27 -5.56 13.14 -7.42
CA GLY A 27 -4.96 11.85 -7.14
C GLY A 27 -5.51 10.77 -8.07
N GLU A 28 -4.64 9.93 -8.62
CA GLU A 28 -5.05 8.86 -9.55
C GLU A 28 -5.27 7.54 -8.81
N GLU A 29 -4.26 7.07 -8.08
CA GLU A 29 -4.29 5.77 -7.38
C GLU A 29 -4.02 5.98 -5.89
N TRP A 30 -4.79 5.31 -5.04
CA TRP A 30 -4.63 5.35 -3.59
C TRP A 30 -3.89 4.09 -3.15
N LEU A 31 -2.74 4.26 -2.49
CA LEU A 31 -1.83 3.16 -2.22
C LEU A 31 -1.42 3.11 -0.74
N ALA A 32 -1.29 1.91 -0.19
CA ALA A 32 -0.57 1.67 1.05
C ALA A 32 0.70 0.84 0.77
N VAL A 33 1.86 1.35 1.17
CA VAL A 33 3.18 0.74 0.97
C VAL A 33 3.69 0.19 2.30
N TYR A 34 4.12 -1.07 2.32
CA TYR A 34 4.54 -1.80 3.50
C TYR A 34 6.03 -2.14 3.44
N TYR A 35 6.78 -1.72 4.45
CA TYR A 35 8.25 -1.83 4.46
C TYR A 35 8.80 -2.96 5.33
N ASP A 36 7.94 -3.59 6.12
CA ASP A 36 8.31 -4.54 7.16
C ASP A 36 7.41 -5.78 7.08
N ASN A 37 7.81 -6.88 7.72
CA ASN A 37 6.96 -8.07 7.87
C ASN A 37 6.33 -8.07 9.28
N PRO A 38 4.99 -8.11 9.42
CA PRO A 38 4.31 -8.03 10.71
C PRO A 38 4.52 -9.25 11.61
N ASP A 39 4.90 -10.41 11.05
CA ASP A 39 5.22 -11.62 11.80
C ASP A 39 6.62 -11.57 12.42
N VAL A 40 7.48 -10.66 11.95
CA VAL A 40 8.89 -10.55 12.37
C VAL A 40 9.15 -9.25 13.12
N VAL A 41 8.58 -8.14 12.64
CA VAL A 41 8.81 -6.81 13.19
C VAL A 41 7.71 -6.48 14.20
N PRO A 42 8.05 -6.08 15.44
CA PRO A 42 7.06 -5.70 16.44
C PRO A 42 6.12 -4.60 15.95
N ALA A 43 4.84 -4.67 16.30
CA ALA A 43 3.81 -3.77 15.81
C ALA A 43 4.16 -2.28 15.97
N GLU A 44 4.81 -1.91 17.07
CA GLU A 44 5.24 -0.53 17.36
C GLU A 44 6.35 0.00 16.44
N LYS A 45 7.00 -0.87 15.68
CA LYS A 45 8.11 -0.56 14.76
C LYS A 45 7.73 -0.71 13.30
N LEU A 46 6.54 -1.25 13.01
CA LEU A 46 6.09 -1.43 11.65
C LEU A 46 5.98 -0.09 10.93
N ARG A 47 6.47 -0.04 9.70
CA ARG A 47 6.43 1.15 8.85
C ARG A 47 5.50 0.91 7.69
N CYS A 48 4.67 1.90 7.43
CA CYS A 48 3.87 1.98 6.21
C CYS A 48 3.74 3.42 5.75
N ASP A 49 3.56 3.62 4.46
CA ASP A 49 3.17 4.91 3.90
C ASP A 49 1.82 4.78 3.21
N THR A 50 0.94 5.74 3.46
CA THR A 50 -0.30 5.92 2.70
C THR A 50 -0.08 7.07 1.74
N VAL A 51 -0.19 6.80 0.44
CA VAL A 51 0.17 7.74 -0.61
C VAL A 51 -0.90 7.79 -1.69
N VAL A 52 -0.87 8.85 -2.49
CA VAL A 52 -1.66 8.96 -3.70
C VAL A 52 -0.71 9.16 -4.88
N SER A 53 -0.91 8.45 -5.97
CA SER A 53 -0.13 8.67 -7.19
C SER A 53 -0.53 9.99 -7.84
N VAL A 54 0.48 10.62 -8.45
CA VAL A 54 0.40 11.93 -9.09
C VAL A 54 1.24 11.90 -10.38
N ALA A 55 0.99 12.84 -11.28
CA ALA A 55 1.77 13.00 -12.50
C ALA A 55 3.28 13.18 -12.20
N GLU A 56 4.15 12.76 -13.12
CA GLU A 56 5.61 12.83 -12.94
C GLU A 56 6.14 14.26 -12.74
N ASP A 57 5.43 15.26 -13.27
CA ASP A 57 5.76 16.69 -13.14
C ASP A 57 5.02 17.38 -11.97
N PHE A 58 4.34 16.61 -11.12
CA PHE A 58 3.63 17.14 -9.96
C PHE A 58 4.57 17.88 -9.01
N THR A 59 4.15 19.08 -8.62
CA THR A 59 4.84 19.89 -7.60
C THR A 59 3.98 19.95 -6.35
N VAL A 60 4.56 19.59 -5.20
CA VAL A 60 3.88 19.67 -3.91
C VAL A 60 3.47 21.12 -3.63
N PRO A 61 2.17 21.39 -3.37
CA PRO A 61 1.69 22.72 -3.01
C PRO A 61 2.39 23.29 -1.77
N GLU A 62 2.53 24.61 -1.70
CA GLU A 62 2.98 25.31 -0.50
C GLU A 62 2.08 24.98 0.71
N ASN A 63 2.63 25.07 1.93
CA ASN A 63 1.93 24.74 3.19
C ASN A 63 1.55 23.25 3.34
N SER A 64 2.29 22.34 2.68
CA SER A 64 2.14 20.88 2.81
C SER A 64 3.10 20.28 3.85
N GLU A 65 3.17 20.87 5.05
CA GLU A 65 4.07 20.39 6.11
C GLU A 65 3.76 18.92 6.48
N GLY A 66 4.80 18.08 6.54
CA GLY A 66 4.66 16.65 6.85
C GLY A 66 4.34 15.76 5.66
N VAL A 67 4.07 16.31 4.47
CA VAL A 67 3.90 15.52 3.23
C VAL A 67 5.25 15.07 2.70
N ILE A 68 5.33 13.80 2.31
CA ILE A 68 6.52 13.22 1.67
C ILE A 68 6.26 12.99 0.19
N THR A 69 7.31 13.11 -0.62
CA THR A 69 7.32 12.64 -2.01
C THR A 69 8.25 11.45 -2.11
N THR A 70 7.75 10.35 -2.67
CA THR A 70 8.52 9.13 -2.88
C THR A 70 8.20 8.54 -4.25
N ARG A 71 8.91 7.49 -4.63
CA ARG A 71 8.71 6.77 -5.89
C ARG A 71 8.65 5.27 -5.61
N ILE A 72 7.66 4.61 -6.18
CA ILE A 72 7.62 3.15 -6.28
C ILE A 72 8.51 2.74 -7.46
N GLU A 73 9.47 1.85 -7.21
CA GLU A 73 10.40 1.43 -8.26
C GLU A 73 9.68 0.60 -9.33
N ALA A 74 10.00 0.88 -10.60
CA ALA A 74 9.58 0.02 -11.69
C ALA A 74 10.25 -1.36 -11.57
N GLY A 75 9.56 -2.41 -12.00
CA GLY A 75 10.08 -3.77 -11.91
C GLY A 75 8.99 -4.80 -12.20
N GLN A 76 9.35 -6.06 -11.99
CA GLN A 76 8.41 -7.16 -12.07
C GLN A 76 7.69 -7.30 -10.72
N TYR A 77 6.36 -7.37 -10.79
CA TYR A 77 5.52 -7.56 -9.62
C TYR A 77 4.62 -8.76 -9.87
N ALA A 78 4.52 -9.64 -8.89
CA ALA A 78 3.37 -10.51 -8.78
C ALA A 78 2.17 -9.64 -8.36
N VAL A 79 1.03 -9.83 -9.02
CA VAL A 79 -0.19 -9.07 -8.75
C VAL A 79 -1.34 -10.02 -8.45
N ALA A 80 -2.08 -9.75 -7.38
CA ALA A 80 -3.30 -10.46 -7.05
C ALA A 80 -4.41 -9.47 -6.67
N ARG A 81 -5.63 -9.74 -7.14
CA ARG A 81 -6.81 -8.96 -6.79
C ARG A 81 -7.58 -9.64 -5.66
N ALA A 82 -8.03 -8.86 -4.69
CA ALA A 82 -8.87 -9.33 -3.61
C ALA A 82 -10.07 -8.40 -3.37
N LYS A 83 -11.15 -8.99 -2.85
CA LYS A 83 -12.28 -8.27 -2.27
C LYS A 83 -12.29 -8.56 -0.78
N VAL A 84 -12.32 -7.50 0.03
CA VAL A 84 -12.39 -7.54 1.49
C VAL A 84 -13.74 -6.96 1.91
N ASP A 85 -14.61 -7.77 2.52
CA ASP A 85 -15.94 -7.37 3.01
C ASP A 85 -16.19 -7.71 4.48
N ASP A 86 -15.20 -8.32 5.15
CA ASP A 86 -15.18 -8.65 6.58
C ASP A 86 -14.18 -7.79 7.37
N GLY A 87 -13.48 -6.88 6.69
CA GLY A 87 -12.43 -6.03 7.26
C GLY A 87 -11.08 -6.73 7.46
N ASP A 88 -10.95 -8.00 7.07
CA ASP A 88 -9.70 -8.76 7.20
C ASP A 88 -8.82 -8.59 5.96
N PHE A 89 -8.04 -7.50 5.96
CA PHE A 89 -7.05 -7.25 4.90
C PHE A 89 -5.85 -8.19 4.98
N ALA A 90 -5.55 -8.79 6.14
CA ALA A 90 -4.39 -9.67 6.30
C ALA A 90 -4.59 -11.01 5.57
N LYS A 91 -5.82 -11.53 5.59
CA LYS A 91 -6.18 -12.80 4.94
C LYS A 91 -5.81 -12.89 3.44
N PRO A 92 -6.19 -11.94 2.56
CA PRO A 92 -5.79 -12.00 1.16
C PRO A 92 -4.27 -11.86 0.97
N TRP A 93 -3.59 -11.07 1.79
CA TRP A 93 -2.13 -10.96 1.77
C TRP A 93 -1.45 -12.28 2.11
N ASN A 94 -1.89 -12.95 3.18
CA ASN A 94 -1.36 -14.25 3.61
C ASN A 94 -1.54 -15.31 2.51
N LEU A 95 -2.74 -15.39 1.93
CA LEU A 95 -3.01 -16.30 0.81
C LEU A 95 -2.13 -16.01 -0.41
N PHE A 96 -1.86 -14.73 -0.68
CA PHE A 96 -1.03 -14.33 -1.80
C PHE A 96 0.44 -14.70 -1.57
N PHE A 97 1.00 -14.43 -0.39
CA PHE A 97 2.35 -14.86 -0.03
C PHE A 97 2.49 -16.38 -0.07
N ASP A 98 1.54 -17.14 0.49
CA ASP A 98 1.55 -18.61 0.46
C ASP A 98 1.57 -19.15 -0.97
N SER A 99 0.72 -18.59 -1.84
CA SER A 99 0.68 -18.98 -3.26
C SER A 99 1.98 -18.64 -3.99
N LEU A 100 2.59 -17.49 -3.70
CA LEU A 100 3.79 -17.03 -4.37
C LEU A 100 5.03 -17.79 -3.90
N LEU A 101 5.11 -18.13 -2.61
CA LEU A 101 6.19 -18.96 -2.05
C LEU A 101 6.13 -20.42 -2.52
N ALA A 102 4.95 -20.91 -2.90
CA ALA A 102 4.78 -22.23 -3.50
C ALA A 102 5.16 -22.27 -5.01
N ASP A 103 5.32 -21.10 -5.65
CA ASP A 103 5.69 -20.99 -7.06
C ASP A 103 7.20 -20.81 -7.23
N ASN A 104 7.89 -21.90 -7.60
CA ASN A 104 9.34 -21.93 -7.76
C ASN A 104 9.86 -21.13 -8.97
N ARG A 105 9.02 -20.41 -9.72
CA ARG A 105 9.45 -19.57 -10.86
C ARG A 105 9.98 -18.21 -10.41
N PHE A 106 9.54 -17.74 -9.25
CA PHE A 106 9.81 -16.39 -8.77
C PHE A 106 10.46 -16.39 -7.39
N GLN A 107 11.26 -15.37 -7.13
CA GLN A 107 11.82 -15.08 -5.81
C GLN A 107 11.34 -13.71 -5.32
N LEU A 108 11.05 -13.62 -4.03
CA LEU A 108 10.75 -12.34 -3.39
C LEU A 108 12.01 -11.49 -3.33
N THR A 109 11.92 -10.24 -3.79
CA THR A 109 13.09 -9.34 -3.81
C THR A 109 13.41 -8.72 -2.44
N GLY A 110 12.50 -8.83 -1.47
CA GLY A 110 12.57 -8.15 -0.17
C GLY A 110 12.33 -6.63 -0.24
N LYS A 111 12.01 -6.09 -1.41
CA LYS A 111 11.56 -4.70 -1.57
C LYS A 111 10.13 -4.53 -1.00
N PRO A 112 9.73 -3.29 -0.67
CA PRO A 112 8.39 -3.02 -0.14
C PRO A 112 7.28 -3.53 -1.07
N CYS A 113 6.29 -4.21 -0.51
CA CYS A 113 5.05 -4.51 -1.21
C CYS A 113 4.05 -3.36 -1.02
N PHE A 114 3.02 -3.31 -1.86
CA PHE A 114 1.97 -2.30 -1.72
C PHE A 114 0.62 -2.84 -2.16
N GLU A 115 -0.44 -2.22 -1.65
CA GLU A 115 -1.80 -2.42 -2.16
C GLU A 115 -2.31 -1.14 -2.81
N HIS A 116 -3.12 -1.31 -3.85
CA HIS A 116 -3.87 -0.27 -4.53
C HIS A 116 -5.36 -0.46 -4.27
N TYR A 117 -6.00 0.56 -3.70
CA TYR A 117 -7.44 0.60 -3.45
C TYR A 117 -8.19 0.99 -4.73
N LEU A 118 -8.98 0.07 -5.27
CA LEU A 118 -9.69 0.24 -6.55
C LEU A 118 -11.05 0.94 -6.38
N ASN A 119 -11.56 0.99 -5.16
CA ASN A 119 -12.80 1.67 -4.81
C ASN A 119 -12.70 2.34 -3.43
N ASP A 120 -13.63 3.24 -3.15
CA ASP A 120 -13.86 3.75 -1.81
C ASP A 120 -14.85 2.83 -1.06
N GLY A 121 -14.33 2.03 -0.14
CA GLY A 121 -15.11 1.15 0.71
C GLY A 121 -15.54 1.78 2.04
N SER A 122 -15.31 3.08 2.27
CA SER A 122 -15.56 3.73 3.56
C SER A 122 -17.04 3.70 3.99
N GLU A 123 -17.97 3.80 3.03
CA GLU A 123 -19.41 3.71 3.31
C GLU A 123 -19.93 2.27 3.28
N SER A 124 -19.41 1.44 2.38
CA SER A 124 -19.94 0.09 2.13
C SER A 124 -19.33 -0.98 3.03
N GLY A 125 -18.14 -0.74 3.59
CA GLY A 125 -17.30 -1.74 4.24
C GLY A 125 -16.65 -2.73 3.26
N VAL A 126 -16.85 -2.54 1.96
CA VAL A 126 -16.38 -3.43 0.91
C VAL A 126 -15.25 -2.76 0.13
N TRP A 127 -14.09 -3.39 0.15
CA TRP A 127 -12.88 -2.92 -0.51
C TRP A 127 -12.44 -3.90 -1.59
N GLU A 128 -12.14 -3.39 -2.77
CA GLU A 128 -11.47 -4.08 -3.86
C GLU A 128 -10.04 -3.55 -3.92
N VAL A 129 -9.07 -4.45 -3.83
CA VAL A 129 -7.65 -4.10 -3.79
C VAL A 129 -6.85 -4.94 -4.77
N ASP A 130 -5.87 -4.31 -5.41
CA ASP A 130 -4.78 -5.00 -6.10
C ASP A 130 -3.54 -5.00 -5.20
N MET A 131 -3.02 -6.17 -4.89
CA MET A 131 -1.81 -6.36 -4.08
C MET A 131 -0.62 -6.62 -5.01
N TYR A 132 0.50 -5.97 -4.72
CA TYR A 132 1.72 -6.02 -5.53
C TYR A 132 2.90 -6.47 -4.67
N ILE A 133 3.51 -7.59 -5.04
CA ILE A 133 4.72 -8.11 -4.41
C ILE A 133 5.87 -8.05 -5.42
N PRO A 134 6.98 -7.35 -5.12
CA PRO A 134 8.10 -7.24 -6.04
C PRO A 134 8.87 -8.58 -6.11
N VAL A 135 8.98 -9.12 -7.32
CA VAL A 135 9.60 -10.41 -7.60
C VAL A 135 10.72 -10.29 -8.63
N ALA A 136 11.57 -11.31 -8.68
CA ALA A 136 12.49 -11.55 -9.77
C ALA A 136 12.39 -13.00 -10.22
N ASP A 137 12.84 -13.30 -11.44
CA ASP A 137 12.97 -14.69 -11.91
C ASP A 137 13.97 -15.45 -11.01
N GLN A 138 13.72 -16.74 -10.80
CA GLN A 138 14.69 -17.65 -10.17
C GLN A 138 15.78 -18.00 -11.18
N GLU A 139 17.05 -17.73 -10.84
CA GLU A 139 18.22 -18.13 -11.63
C GLU A 139 18.50 -19.64 -11.58
#